data_AF-A0A448B7A0-F1
#
_entry.id   AF-A0A448B7A0-F1
#
_cell.length_a   1.000
_cell.length_b   1.000
_cell.length_c   1.000
_cell.angle_alpha   90.00
_cell.angle_beta   90.00
_cell.angle_gamma   90.00
#
_symmetry.space_group_name_H-M   'P 1'
#
loop_
_entity.id
_entity.type
_entity.pdbx_description
1 polymer ?
#
loop_
_entity_poly.entity_id
_entity_poly.type
_entity_poly.pdbx_seq_one_letter_code
_entity_poly.pdbx_strand_id
1 'polypeptide(L)'
;MSPGKYNFTFLFFYAVLSVLLFSCQKQKRTYFESIALNDIKLSASPKPGSWRYNHDEHFQTFEDFKKSKKIKPTRGKNTIYLQPIGTFDDLQKKEIALTKEYLKIYFQLETKILPVLPNSIFPKKVKRISKEGQEQIWAGYVLDSFLIKRKPKDAVVFMGITERDLYPIPEWNYVFGLASYENGVGVTSIYRFANGHLTDSNFNESLLRLMKISSHEIGHMFGITHCLNANCVMNGTNTLSETDFHYARACSLCQRKLNSSIPYNNKKRLLELKGFFEKHHLNSELSLAEKDINLLP
;
A
#
# COMPACT_ATOMS: atom_id res chain seq x y z
N MET A 1 -83.64 -14.99 -1.43
CA MET A 1 -82.46 -14.37 -0.78
C MET A 1 -81.48 -15.48 -0.47
N SER A 2 -80.37 -15.57 -1.21
CA SER A 2 -79.36 -16.63 -1.07
C SER A 2 -78.08 -16.03 -0.48
N PRO A 3 -77.48 -16.61 0.57
CA PRO A 3 -76.26 -16.08 1.17
C PRO A 3 -75.05 -16.54 0.34
N GLY A 4 -74.29 -15.57 -0.19
CA GLY A 4 -73.07 -15.80 -0.94
C GLY A 4 -72.01 -16.50 -0.10
N LYS A 5 -71.58 -17.68 -0.55
CA LYS A 5 -70.40 -18.38 -0.05
C LYS A 5 -69.15 -17.59 -0.42
N TYR A 6 -68.64 -16.78 0.50
CA TYR A 6 -67.32 -16.18 0.36
C TYR A 6 -66.24 -17.26 0.52
N ASN A 7 -65.49 -17.46 -0.55
CA ASN A 7 -64.51 -18.53 -0.73
C ASN A 7 -63.22 -18.19 0.06
N PHE A 8 -63.23 -18.48 1.36
CA PHE A 8 -62.15 -18.19 2.32
C PHE A 8 -60.81 -18.87 1.97
N THR A 9 -60.83 -19.87 1.10
CA THR A 9 -59.64 -20.62 0.63
C THR A 9 -58.79 -19.84 -0.38
N PHE A 10 -59.35 -18.86 -1.09
CA PHE A 10 -58.61 -18.12 -2.13
C PHE A 10 -57.70 -17.02 -1.56
N LEU A 11 -58.05 -16.46 -0.39
CA LEU A 11 -57.25 -15.41 0.25
C LEU A 11 -55.98 -15.96 0.91
N PHE A 12 -56.03 -17.20 1.42
CA PHE A 12 -54.91 -17.85 2.10
C PHE A 12 -53.81 -18.27 1.11
N PHE A 13 -54.19 -18.65 -0.12
CA PHE A 13 -53.22 -19.07 -1.14
C PHE A 13 -52.36 -17.90 -1.66
N TYR A 14 -52.94 -16.69 -1.80
CA TYR A 14 -52.19 -15.49 -2.18
C TYR A 14 -51.31 -14.94 -1.03
N ALA A 15 -51.74 -15.08 0.22
CA ALA A 15 -50.93 -14.71 1.38
C ALA A 15 -49.68 -15.60 1.51
N VAL A 16 -49.79 -16.91 1.29
CA VAL A 16 -48.66 -17.84 1.34
C VAL A 16 -47.71 -17.66 0.14
N LEU A 17 -48.22 -17.36 -1.06
CA LEU A 17 -47.38 -17.07 -2.23
C LEU A 17 -46.60 -15.74 -2.07
N SER A 18 -47.17 -14.75 -1.38
CA SER A 18 -46.54 -13.45 -1.13
C SER A 18 -45.47 -13.50 -0.03
N VAL A 19 -45.63 -14.40 0.96
CA VAL A 19 -44.62 -14.60 2.02
C VAL A 19 -43.39 -15.37 1.50
N LEU A 20 -43.55 -16.20 0.46
CA LEU A 20 -42.42 -16.91 -0.18
C LEU A 20 -41.57 -16.02 -1.10
N LEU A 21 -42.09 -14.86 -1.54
CA LEU A 21 -41.36 -13.90 -2.39
C LEU A 21 -40.59 -12.82 -1.60
N PHE A 22 -40.81 -12.73 -0.29
CA PHE A 22 -40.03 -11.88 0.63
C PHE A 22 -39.05 -12.67 1.49
N SER A 23 -38.59 -13.84 1.01
CA SER A 23 -37.31 -14.37 1.47
C SER A 23 -36.22 -13.43 0.98
N CYS A 24 -35.91 -12.45 1.83
CA CYS A 24 -34.85 -11.48 1.66
C CYS A 24 -33.52 -12.27 1.61
N GLN A 25 -33.19 -12.83 0.44
CA GLN A 25 -31.84 -13.27 0.13
C GLN A 25 -30.99 -12.00 0.18
N LYS A 26 -30.50 -11.65 1.37
CA LYS A 26 -29.44 -10.65 1.52
C LYS A 26 -28.32 -11.08 0.58
N GLN A 27 -28.20 -10.38 -0.54
CA GLN A 27 -27.18 -10.67 -1.54
C GLN A 27 -25.83 -10.68 -0.83
N LYS A 28 -25.13 -11.81 -0.89
CA LYS A 28 -23.86 -11.99 -0.16
C LYS A 28 -22.88 -10.95 -0.69
N ARG A 29 -22.43 -10.03 0.17
CA ARG A 29 -21.46 -8.99 -0.21
C ARG A 29 -20.18 -9.62 -0.73
N THR A 30 -19.60 -9.03 -1.76
CA THR A 30 -18.25 -9.38 -2.20
C THR A 30 -17.23 -8.98 -1.13
N TYR A 31 -16.02 -9.54 -1.19
CA TYR A 31 -14.95 -9.20 -0.27
C TYR A 31 -14.71 -7.68 -0.17
N PHE A 32 -14.61 -6.98 -1.32
CA PHE A 32 -14.32 -5.55 -1.33
C PHE A 32 -15.47 -4.72 -0.76
N GLU A 33 -16.72 -5.12 -0.99
CA GLU A 33 -17.91 -4.47 -0.41
C GLU A 33 -18.00 -4.68 1.11
N SER A 34 -17.59 -5.85 1.60
CA SER A 34 -17.51 -6.12 3.03
C SER A 34 -16.50 -5.20 3.72
N ILE A 35 -15.26 -5.15 3.23
CA ILE A 35 -14.19 -4.36 3.88
C ILE A 35 -14.35 -2.85 3.64
N ALA A 36 -15.15 -2.42 2.66
CA ALA A 36 -15.46 -1.01 2.41
C ALA A 36 -16.17 -0.35 3.60
N LEU A 37 -16.88 -1.12 4.44
CA LEU A 37 -17.51 -0.60 5.65
C LEU A 37 -16.50 -0.07 6.68
N ASN A 38 -15.25 -0.57 6.63
CA ASN A 38 -14.16 -0.14 7.50
C ASN A 38 -13.25 0.90 6.85
N ASP A 39 -13.58 1.40 5.65
CA ASP A 39 -12.82 2.49 5.03
C ASP A 39 -13.01 3.79 5.82
N ILE A 40 -11.94 4.23 6.49
CA ILE A 40 -11.94 5.46 7.28
C ILE A 40 -11.88 6.65 6.32
N LYS A 41 -12.93 7.47 6.30
CA LYS A 41 -13.01 8.64 5.41
C LYS A 41 -11.94 9.67 5.76
N LEU A 42 -11.35 10.27 4.73
CA LEU A 42 -10.44 11.41 4.90
C LEU A 42 -11.25 12.66 5.27
N SER A 43 -10.62 13.60 5.97
CA SER A 43 -11.20 14.92 6.22
C SER A 43 -11.57 15.61 4.90
N ALA A 44 -12.74 16.25 4.86
CA ALA A 44 -13.16 17.06 3.71
C ALA A 44 -12.22 18.25 3.51
N SER A 45 -11.77 18.88 4.59
CA SER A 45 -10.83 20.01 4.56
C SER A 45 -9.42 19.54 4.95
N PRO A 46 -8.44 19.57 4.02
CA PRO A 46 -7.06 19.24 4.33
C PRO A 46 -6.42 20.31 5.21
N LYS A 47 -5.53 19.90 6.12
CA LYS A 47 -4.85 20.81 7.05
C LYS A 47 -3.68 21.53 6.35
N PRO A 48 -3.37 22.80 6.68
CA PRO A 48 -2.18 23.47 6.16
C PRO A 48 -0.92 22.60 6.33
N GLY A 49 -0.12 22.49 5.26
CA GLY A 49 1.11 21.69 5.23
C GLY A 49 0.92 20.18 4.95
N SER A 50 -0.30 19.65 5.03
CA SER A 50 -0.59 18.27 4.60
C SER A 50 -0.41 18.09 3.10
N TRP A 51 -0.18 16.85 2.64
CA TRP A 51 -0.01 16.56 1.21
C TRP A 51 -1.18 17.10 0.38
N ARG A 52 -2.41 16.80 0.81
CA ARG A 52 -3.65 17.21 0.14
C ARG A 52 -3.95 18.71 0.20
N TYR A 53 -3.26 19.46 1.05
CA TYR A 53 -3.36 20.93 1.06
C TYR A 53 -2.40 21.55 0.04
N ASN A 54 -1.22 20.96 -0.12
CA ASN A 54 -0.17 21.47 -1.01
C ASN A 54 -0.32 20.99 -2.46
N HIS A 55 -1.07 19.91 -2.70
CA HIS A 55 -1.21 19.29 -4.02
C HIS A 55 -2.68 19.12 -4.38
N ASP A 56 -3.05 19.65 -5.54
CA ASP A 56 -4.33 19.37 -6.18
C ASP A 56 -4.19 18.12 -7.06
N GLU A 57 -4.84 17.03 -6.66
CA GLU A 57 -4.71 15.72 -7.28
C GLU A 57 -6.04 15.21 -7.78
N HIS A 58 -6.02 14.54 -8.93
CA HIS A 58 -7.22 13.95 -9.50
C HIS A 58 -7.58 12.63 -8.81
N PHE A 59 -8.86 12.47 -8.47
CA PHE A 59 -9.37 11.20 -7.94
C PHE A 59 -9.39 10.12 -9.03
N GLN A 60 -8.45 9.18 -8.95
CA GLN A 60 -8.45 8.02 -9.84
C GLN A 60 -9.59 7.06 -9.49
N THR A 61 -10.60 6.92 -10.35
CA THR A 61 -11.65 5.91 -10.19
C THR A 61 -11.13 4.50 -10.52
N PHE A 62 -11.95 3.46 -10.30
CA PHE A 62 -11.60 2.12 -10.77
C PHE A 62 -11.57 2.03 -12.31
N GLU A 63 -12.40 2.80 -13.01
CA GLU A 63 -12.41 2.84 -14.48
C GLU A 63 -11.16 3.54 -15.03
N ASP A 64 -10.74 4.65 -14.43
CA ASP A 64 -9.49 5.33 -14.81
C ASP A 64 -8.29 4.42 -14.56
N PHE A 65 -8.29 3.74 -13.41
CA PHE A 65 -7.26 2.75 -13.11
C PHE A 65 -7.24 1.62 -14.15
N LYS A 66 -8.38 1.10 -14.62
CA LYS A 66 -8.38 0.05 -15.65
C LYS A 66 -7.73 0.52 -16.94
N LYS A 67 -7.96 1.77 -17.34
CA LYS A 67 -7.41 2.40 -18.56
C LYS A 67 -5.93 2.76 -18.45
N SER A 68 -5.37 2.89 -17.24
CA SER A 68 -3.97 3.26 -17.06
C SER A 68 -2.98 2.20 -17.57
N LYS A 69 -1.87 2.66 -18.14
CA LYS A 69 -0.68 1.81 -18.34
C LYS A 69 -0.12 1.44 -16.96
N LYS A 70 0.24 0.18 -16.80
CA LYS A 70 0.76 -0.38 -15.55
C LYS A 70 1.49 -1.67 -15.82
N ILE A 71 2.52 -1.94 -15.03
CA ILE A 71 3.19 -3.22 -15.09
C ILE A 71 2.29 -4.30 -14.47
N LYS A 72 2.42 -5.54 -14.95
CA LYS A 72 1.73 -6.70 -14.38
C LYS A 72 2.70 -7.88 -14.32
N PRO A 73 2.60 -8.74 -13.31
CA PRO A 73 3.31 -10.02 -13.30
C PRO A 73 2.94 -10.82 -14.54
N THR A 74 3.95 -11.38 -15.18
CA THR A 74 3.78 -12.30 -16.33
C THR A 74 4.60 -13.56 -16.09
N ARG A 75 4.41 -14.58 -16.92
CA ARG A 75 5.20 -15.82 -16.81
C ARG A 75 6.69 -15.49 -16.89
N GLY A 76 7.44 -15.82 -15.85
CA GLY A 76 8.87 -15.55 -15.75
C GLY A 76 9.25 -14.10 -15.37
N LYS A 77 8.28 -13.20 -15.12
CA LYS A 77 8.50 -11.86 -14.56
C LYS A 77 7.48 -11.58 -13.47
N ASN A 78 7.72 -12.12 -12.29
CA ASN A 78 6.76 -12.14 -11.18
C ASN A 78 7.41 -12.05 -9.79
N THR A 79 8.68 -11.63 -9.72
CA THR A 79 9.41 -11.48 -8.45
C THR A 79 9.59 -10.00 -8.09
N ILE A 80 9.41 -9.67 -6.82
CA ILE A 80 9.79 -8.39 -6.23
C ILE A 80 11.23 -8.53 -5.71
N TYR A 81 12.12 -7.65 -6.15
CA TYR A 81 13.48 -7.61 -5.63
C TYR A 81 13.69 -6.34 -4.80
N LEU A 82 14.29 -6.50 -3.61
CA LEU A 82 14.76 -5.42 -2.77
C LEU A 82 16.29 -5.35 -2.87
N GLN A 83 16.84 -4.17 -3.16
CA GLN A 83 18.27 -3.89 -3.22
C GLN A 83 18.63 -2.94 -2.09
N PRO A 84 19.20 -3.43 -0.98
CA PRO A 84 19.81 -2.56 0.01
C PRO A 84 21.02 -1.86 -0.59
N ILE A 85 21.12 -0.55 -0.40
CA ILE A 85 22.21 0.30 -0.90
C ILE A 85 22.73 1.15 0.24
N GLY A 86 23.89 0.73 0.75
CA GLY A 86 24.74 1.45 1.66
C GLY A 86 25.18 0.59 2.85
N THR A 87 25.21 1.16 4.05
CA THR A 87 25.66 0.50 5.27
C THR A 87 24.51 0.44 6.27
N PHE A 88 24.15 -0.77 6.68
CA PHE A 88 23.04 -1.01 7.60
C PHE A 88 23.55 -1.66 8.89
N ASP A 89 23.09 -1.19 10.03
CA ASP A 89 23.26 -1.89 11.32
C ASP A 89 22.33 -3.12 11.40
N ASP A 90 22.41 -3.87 12.51
CA ASP A 90 21.66 -5.11 12.66
C ASP A 90 20.14 -4.89 12.84
N LEU A 91 19.74 -3.77 13.44
CA LEU A 91 18.33 -3.39 13.54
C LEU A 91 17.78 -3.02 12.16
N GLN A 92 18.50 -2.22 11.38
CA GLN A 92 18.11 -1.84 10.02
C GLN A 92 18.06 -3.05 9.08
N LYS A 93 19.01 -3.99 9.19
CA LYS A 93 18.94 -5.28 8.46
C LYS A 93 17.68 -6.06 8.82
N LYS A 94 17.31 -6.08 10.11
CA LYS A 94 16.09 -6.71 10.59
C LYS A 94 14.85 -6.02 10.04
N GLU A 95 14.80 -4.69 9.96
CA GLU A 95 13.70 -3.95 9.33
C GLU A 95 13.53 -4.32 7.86
N ILE A 96 14.63 -4.40 7.10
CA ILE A 96 14.61 -4.79 5.68
C ILE A 96 14.10 -6.23 5.53
N ALA A 97 14.55 -7.15 6.39
CA ALA A 97 14.10 -8.55 6.38
C ALA A 97 12.59 -8.68 6.64
N LEU A 98 12.09 -8.00 7.67
CA LEU A 98 10.66 -7.99 8.01
C LEU A 98 9.82 -7.29 6.95
N THR A 99 10.35 -6.22 6.34
CA THR A 99 9.71 -5.56 5.20
C THR A 99 9.60 -6.51 4.01
N LYS A 100 10.62 -7.34 3.72
CA LYS A 100 10.53 -8.39 2.68
C LYS A 100 9.42 -9.40 2.98
N GLU A 101 9.28 -9.85 4.23
CA GLU A 101 8.19 -10.75 4.64
C GLU A 101 6.82 -10.09 4.45
N TYR A 102 6.66 -8.85 4.95
CA TYR A 102 5.44 -8.07 4.76
C TYR A 102 5.08 -7.90 3.29
N LEU A 103 6.01 -7.46 2.43
CA LEU A 103 5.74 -7.22 1.01
C LEU A 103 5.39 -8.52 0.27
N LYS A 104 6.01 -9.65 0.64
CA LYS A 104 5.65 -10.98 0.11
C LYS A 104 4.19 -11.32 0.39
N ILE A 105 3.71 -11.08 1.62
CA ILE A 105 2.31 -11.28 2.00
C ILE A 105 1.42 -10.24 1.28
N TYR A 106 1.80 -8.97 1.34
CA TYR A 106 1.01 -7.83 0.86
C TYR A 106 0.72 -7.90 -0.63
N PHE A 107 1.69 -8.33 -1.44
CA PHE A 107 1.52 -8.46 -2.89
C PHE A 107 1.25 -9.90 -3.33
N GLN A 108 1.39 -10.89 -2.44
CA GLN A 108 1.36 -12.32 -2.76
C GLN A 108 2.28 -12.70 -3.94
N LEU A 109 3.45 -12.07 -3.99
CA LEU A 109 4.50 -12.32 -4.96
C LEU A 109 5.78 -12.74 -4.23
N GLU A 110 6.61 -13.54 -4.88
CA GLU A 110 7.92 -13.87 -4.30
C GLU A 110 8.73 -12.57 -4.12
N THR A 111 9.31 -12.39 -2.94
CA THR A 111 10.10 -11.21 -2.61
C THR A 111 11.48 -11.64 -2.15
N LYS A 112 12.52 -11.11 -2.79
CA LYS A 112 13.92 -11.46 -2.52
C LYS A 112 14.72 -10.22 -2.17
N ILE A 113 15.69 -10.36 -1.26
CA ILE A 113 16.68 -9.32 -0.95
C ILE A 113 17.97 -9.69 -1.71
N LEU A 114 18.53 -8.73 -2.44
CA LEU A 114 19.82 -8.87 -3.11
C LEU A 114 20.98 -8.53 -2.15
N PRO A 115 22.23 -8.95 -2.46
CA PRO A 115 23.41 -8.53 -1.71
C PRO A 115 23.51 -7.01 -1.61
N VAL A 116 23.88 -6.52 -0.43
CA VAL A 116 24.03 -5.08 -0.16
C VAL A 116 25.06 -4.47 -1.11
N LEU A 117 24.75 -3.28 -1.64
CA LEU A 117 25.69 -2.49 -2.43
C LEU A 117 26.21 -1.30 -1.64
N PRO A 118 27.47 -0.86 -1.83
CA PRO A 118 28.01 0.27 -1.09
C PRO A 118 27.48 1.61 -1.62
N ASN A 119 27.54 2.66 -0.78
CA ASN A 119 27.21 4.03 -1.18
C ASN A 119 28.10 4.62 -2.28
N SER A 120 29.27 4.02 -2.53
CA SER A 120 30.22 4.49 -3.55
C SER A 120 29.66 4.39 -4.97
N ILE A 121 28.54 3.71 -5.18
CA ILE A 121 27.83 3.69 -6.46
C ILE A 121 27.23 5.06 -6.84
N PHE A 122 27.02 5.94 -5.87
CA PHE A 122 26.45 7.27 -6.09
C PHE A 122 27.57 8.28 -6.40
N PRO A 123 27.68 8.80 -7.64
CA PRO A 123 28.71 9.77 -7.98
C PRO A 123 28.48 11.12 -7.30
N LYS A 124 29.54 11.91 -7.08
CA LYS A 124 29.45 13.22 -6.39
C LYS A 124 28.39 14.16 -6.99
N LYS A 125 28.19 14.14 -8.32
CA LYS A 125 27.25 15.02 -9.03
C LYS A 125 25.77 14.81 -8.67
N VAL A 126 25.41 13.70 -8.03
CA VAL A 126 24.02 13.38 -7.64
C VAL A 126 23.81 13.56 -6.14
N LYS A 127 24.81 14.11 -5.45
CA LYS A 127 24.81 14.37 -4.03
C LYS A 127 24.66 15.87 -3.80
N ARG A 128 23.94 16.24 -2.76
CA ARG A 128 23.90 17.61 -2.23
C ARG A 128 23.92 17.59 -0.71
N ILE A 129 24.22 18.74 -0.11
CA ILE A 129 24.02 18.96 1.32
C ILE A 129 22.68 19.69 1.48
N SER A 130 21.77 19.13 2.28
CA SER A 130 20.49 19.75 2.60
C SER A 130 20.69 21.00 3.45
N LYS A 131 19.63 21.79 3.61
CA LYS A 131 19.62 22.92 4.56
C LYS A 131 19.87 22.46 6.02
N GLU A 132 19.61 21.19 6.31
CA GLU A 132 19.82 20.53 7.61
C GLU A 132 21.25 19.97 7.76
N GLY A 133 22.15 20.24 6.79
CA GLY A 133 23.54 19.77 6.82
C GLY A 133 23.74 18.31 6.42
N GLN A 134 22.71 17.66 5.88
CA GLN A 134 22.72 16.21 5.61
C GLN A 134 23.00 15.92 4.13
N GLU A 135 23.83 14.91 3.85
CA GLU A 135 24.04 14.46 2.47
C GLU A 135 22.77 13.79 1.93
N GLN A 136 22.24 14.30 0.82
CA GLN A 136 21.08 13.75 0.12
C GLN A 136 21.48 13.24 -1.26
N ILE A 137 20.82 12.18 -1.71
CA ILE A 137 21.00 11.57 -3.03
C ILE A 137 19.82 11.89 -3.93
N TRP A 138 20.08 12.19 -5.20
CA TRP A 138 19.04 12.45 -6.18
C TRP A 138 18.25 11.17 -6.50
N ALA A 139 17.01 11.10 -6.06
CA ALA A 139 16.15 9.91 -6.22
C ALA A 139 15.95 9.53 -7.70
N GLY A 140 15.75 10.51 -8.58
CA GLY A 140 15.61 10.28 -10.03
C GLY A 140 16.82 9.57 -10.63
N TYR A 141 18.04 9.92 -10.21
CA TYR A 141 19.23 9.21 -10.64
C TYR A 141 19.26 7.75 -10.18
N VAL A 142 18.83 7.47 -8.94
CA VAL A 142 18.76 6.11 -8.41
C VAL A 142 17.85 5.24 -9.29
N LEU A 143 16.70 5.78 -9.70
CA LEU A 143 15.80 5.09 -10.62
C LEU A 143 16.45 4.92 -12.01
N ASP A 144 16.69 6.03 -12.71
CA ASP A 144 16.92 6.03 -14.16
C ASP A 144 18.31 5.53 -14.54
N SER A 145 19.31 5.89 -13.75
CA SER A 145 20.71 5.60 -14.07
C SER A 145 21.23 4.33 -13.40
N PHE A 146 20.54 3.83 -12.37
CA PHE A 146 21.00 2.69 -11.59
C PHE A 146 20.01 1.53 -11.59
N LEU A 147 18.81 1.68 -11.04
CA LEU A 147 17.86 0.57 -10.86
C LEU A 147 17.33 0.03 -12.19
N ILE A 148 16.95 0.89 -13.14
CA ILE A 148 16.46 0.44 -14.47
C ILE A 148 17.48 -0.47 -15.15
N LYS A 149 18.76 -0.08 -15.13
CA LYS A 149 19.85 -0.80 -15.81
C LYS A 149 20.23 -2.12 -15.13
N ARG A 150 19.87 -2.29 -13.86
CA ARG A 150 20.24 -3.46 -13.03
C ARG A 150 19.06 -4.35 -12.67
N LYS A 151 17.85 -4.02 -13.12
CA LYS A 151 16.64 -4.78 -12.84
C LYS A 151 16.82 -6.26 -13.23
N PRO A 152 16.69 -7.21 -12.29
CA PRO A 152 16.79 -8.63 -12.62
C PRO A 152 15.79 -9.02 -13.71
N LYS A 153 16.17 -9.97 -14.58
CA LYS A 153 15.37 -10.32 -15.76
C LYS A 153 13.96 -10.83 -15.40
N ASP A 154 13.84 -11.51 -14.26
CA ASP A 154 12.58 -12.06 -13.72
C ASP A 154 11.87 -11.11 -12.74
N ALA A 155 12.39 -9.89 -12.55
CA ALA A 155 11.77 -8.90 -11.70
C ALA A 155 10.54 -8.28 -12.36
N VAL A 156 9.39 -8.34 -11.68
CA VAL A 156 8.28 -7.43 -11.99
C VAL A 156 8.54 -6.07 -11.35
N VAL A 157 9.07 -6.05 -10.13
CA VAL A 157 9.38 -4.86 -9.33
C VAL A 157 10.82 -4.94 -8.87
N PHE A 158 11.52 -3.80 -8.91
CA PHE A 158 12.87 -3.69 -8.34
C PHE A 158 13.00 -2.41 -7.49
N MET A 159 13.06 -2.60 -6.17
CA MET A 159 13.00 -1.55 -5.18
C MET A 159 14.36 -1.38 -4.50
N GLY A 160 14.96 -0.20 -4.58
CA GLY A 160 16.11 0.18 -3.77
C GLY A 160 15.68 0.56 -2.35
N ILE A 161 16.45 0.18 -1.35
CA ILE A 161 16.33 0.67 0.02
C ILE A 161 17.68 1.28 0.40
N THR A 162 17.71 2.56 0.75
CA THR A 162 18.95 3.30 1.06
C THR A 162 18.87 3.90 2.45
N GLU A 163 19.98 3.89 3.19
CA GLU A 163 20.10 4.66 4.45
C GLU A 163 20.45 6.13 4.23
N ARG A 164 20.74 6.54 2.98
CA ARG A 164 20.93 7.95 2.62
C ARG A 164 19.61 8.67 2.39
N ASP A 165 19.54 9.93 2.79
CA ASP A 165 18.41 10.81 2.53
C ASP A 165 18.23 11.04 1.03
N LEU A 166 17.00 11.30 0.59
CA LEU A 166 16.65 11.43 -0.83
C LEU A 166 16.05 12.79 -1.14
N TYR A 167 16.34 13.32 -2.33
CA TYR A 167 15.62 14.47 -2.88
C TYR A 167 15.14 14.20 -4.32
N PRO A 168 13.95 14.69 -4.71
CA PRO A 168 13.39 14.41 -6.03
C PRO A 168 13.89 15.38 -7.11
N ILE A 169 13.89 16.67 -6.80
CA ILE A 169 14.32 17.79 -7.65
C ILE A 169 14.96 18.88 -6.79
N PRO A 170 15.76 19.81 -7.36
CA PRO A 170 16.48 20.82 -6.58
C PRO A 170 15.62 21.65 -5.62
N GLU A 171 14.37 21.95 -6.00
CA GLU A 171 13.46 22.85 -5.29
C GLU A 171 12.80 22.22 -4.05
N TRP A 172 12.78 20.89 -3.97
CA TRP A 172 12.12 20.15 -2.89
C TRP A 172 13.10 19.84 -1.76
N ASN A 173 12.61 19.69 -0.52
CA ASN A 173 13.47 19.38 0.63
C ASN A 173 13.95 17.93 0.61
N TYR A 174 13.03 16.97 0.65
CA TYR A 174 13.33 15.54 0.59
C TYR A 174 12.11 14.75 0.10
N VAL A 175 12.30 13.46 -0.14
CA VAL A 175 11.23 12.46 -0.30
C VAL A 175 11.55 11.20 0.50
N PHE A 176 10.53 10.52 1.02
CA PHE A 176 10.72 9.21 1.66
C PHE A 176 10.94 8.11 0.62
N GLY A 177 10.35 8.25 -0.56
CA GLY A 177 10.54 7.34 -1.67
C GLY A 177 10.21 7.99 -3.01
N LEU A 178 10.53 7.28 -4.08
CA LEU A 178 10.16 7.65 -5.44
C LEU A 178 10.02 6.39 -6.29
N ALA A 179 8.95 6.30 -7.06
CA ALA A 179 8.71 5.18 -7.98
C ALA A 179 8.52 5.63 -9.43
N SER A 180 8.97 4.78 -10.35
CA SER A 180 8.61 4.85 -11.76
C SER A 180 7.36 4.00 -12.02
N TYR A 181 6.31 4.66 -12.51
CA TYR A 181 5.04 4.01 -12.87
C TYR A 181 5.18 3.01 -14.04
N GLU A 182 6.17 3.19 -14.91
CA GLU A 182 6.29 2.41 -16.15
C GLU A 182 7.43 1.38 -16.11
N ASN A 183 8.53 1.71 -15.44
CA ASN A 183 9.72 0.85 -15.44
C ASN A 183 9.70 -0.22 -14.33
N GLY A 184 8.76 -0.11 -13.38
CA GLY A 184 8.68 -1.00 -12.22
C GLY A 184 9.94 -0.99 -11.38
N VAL A 185 10.46 0.21 -11.14
CA VAL A 185 11.58 0.48 -10.24
C VAL A 185 11.19 1.58 -9.27
N GLY A 186 11.77 1.58 -8.08
CA GLY A 186 11.60 2.66 -7.12
C GLY A 186 12.67 2.62 -6.04
N VAL A 187 12.73 3.65 -5.22
CA VAL A 187 13.66 3.74 -4.10
C VAL A 187 12.94 4.27 -2.87
N THR A 188 13.27 3.75 -1.70
CA THR A 188 12.83 4.27 -0.39
C THR A 188 14.05 4.54 0.46
N SER A 189 14.03 5.64 1.21
CA SER A 189 15.04 5.99 2.20
C SER A 189 14.57 5.65 3.60
N ILE A 190 15.39 4.93 4.37
CA ILE A 190 15.15 4.73 5.80
C ILE A 190 15.73 5.86 6.65
N TYR A 191 16.44 6.82 6.05
CA TYR A 191 17.21 7.86 6.76
C TYR A 191 16.39 8.60 7.83
N ARG A 192 15.14 8.94 7.50
CA ARG A 192 14.28 9.74 8.38
C ARG A 192 13.42 8.90 9.32
N PHE A 193 13.31 7.58 9.13
CA PHE A 193 12.28 6.77 9.82
C PHE A 193 12.51 6.54 11.30
N ALA A 194 13.76 6.66 11.77
CA ALA A 194 14.11 6.50 13.18
C ALA A 194 14.28 7.83 13.93
N ASN A 195 14.02 8.98 13.29
CA ASN A 195 14.26 10.31 13.86
C ASN A 195 15.70 10.49 14.40
N GLY A 196 16.69 9.91 13.73
CA GLY A 196 18.11 10.02 14.10
C GLY A 196 18.79 8.65 14.21
N HIS A 197 18.48 7.89 15.27
CA HIS A 197 19.09 6.58 15.52
C HIS A 197 18.03 5.52 15.84
N LEU A 198 18.16 4.36 15.21
CA LEU A 198 17.27 3.22 15.41
C LEU A 198 17.65 2.48 16.69
N THR A 199 16.67 2.24 17.54
CA THR A 199 16.79 1.51 18.81
C THR A 199 15.64 0.53 18.92
N ASP A 200 15.69 -0.41 19.87
CA ASP A 200 14.57 -1.32 20.10
C ASP A 200 13.27 -0.57 20.47
N SER A 201 13.36 0.60 21.10
CA SER A 201 12.18 1.38 21.52
C SER A 201 11.43 2.05 20.36
N ASN A 202 12.12 2.44 19.29
CA ASN A 202 11.50 3.04 18.11
C ASN A 202 11.46 2.09 16.89
N PHE A 203 11.92 0.84 17.05
CA PHE A 203 11.99 -0.16 16.00
C PHE A 203 10.66 -0.37 15.27
N ASN A 204 9.57 -0.58 16.00
CA ASN A 204 8.26 -0.85 15.38
C ASN A 204 7.72 0.36 14.60
N GLU A 205 7.99 1.58 15.05
CA GLU A 205 7.58 2.81 14.37
C GLU A 205 8.35 2.97 13.05
N SER A 206 9.67 2.79 13.09
CA SER A 206 10.53 2.86 11.91
C SER A 206 10.24 1.73 10.90
N LEU A 207 10.04 0.49 11.39
CA LEU A 207 9.62 -0.65 10.57
C LEU A 207 8.30 -0.35 9.86
N LEU A 208 7.31 0.17 10.60
CA LEU A 208 5.99 0.46 10.04
C LEU A 208 6.07 1.55 8.96
N ARG A 209 6.92 2.57 9.15
CA ARG A 209 7.20 3.59 8.13
C ARG A 209 7.82 2.96 6.88
N LEU A 210 8.84 2.10 7.03
CA LEU A 210 9.45 1.40 5.89
C LEU A 210 8.45 0.53 5.14
N MET A 211 7.59 -0.21 5.86
CA MET A 211 6.52 -1.01 5.26
C MET A 211 5.52 -0.15 4.47
N LYS A 212 5.05 0.95 5.06
CA LYS A 212 4.09 1.87 4.44
C LYS A 212 4.67 2.50 3.18
N ILE A 213 5.84 3.12 3.28
CA ILE A 213 6.46 3.77 2.12
C ILE A 213 6.84 2.75 1.04
N SER A 214 7.41 1.59 1.40
CA SER A 214 7.76 0.57 0.39
C SER A 214 6.53 0.04 -0.35
N SER A 215 5.43 -0.24 0.37
CA SER A 215 4.20 -0.70 -0.28
C SER A 215 3.48 0.39 -1.07
N HIS A 216 3.61 1.64 -0.65
CA HIS A 216 3.16 2.83 -1.39
C HIS A 216 3.88 2.96 -2.74
N GLU A 217 5.22 3.00 -2.72
CA GLU A 217 6.02 3.13 -3.93
C GLU A 217 5.80 1.96 -4.90
N ILE A 218 5.70 0.74 -4.39
CA ILE A 218 5.38 -0.43 -5.21
C ILE A 218 3.94 -0.35 -5.77
N GLY A 219 3.00 0.22 -5.01
CA GLY A 219 1.64 0.50 -5.48
C GLY A 219 1.61 1.41 -6.71
N HIS A 220 2.46 2.44 -6.75
CA HIS A 220 2.63 3.29 -7.93
C HIS A 220 3.11 2.51 -9.15
N MET A 221 4.04 1.57 -8.97
CA MET A 221 4.52 0.72 -10.06
C MET A 221 3.39 -0.14 -10.67
N PHE A 222 2.40 -0.53 -9.86
CA PHE A 222 1.19 -1.23 -10.32
C PHE A 222 0.07 -0.28 -10.80
N GLY A 223 0.36 1.01 -10.96
CA GLY A 223 -0.52 2.00 -11.58
C GLY A 223 -1.51 2.69 -10.65
N ILE A 224 -1.39 2.52 -9.33
CA ILE A 224 -2.24 3.20 -8.35
C ILE A 224 -1.64 4.59 -8.09
N THR A 225 -2.40 5.65 -8.35
CA THR A 225 -2.01 7.02 -7.96
C THR A 225 -2.33 7.26 -6.48
N HIS A 226 -1.99 8.44 -5.96
CA HIS A 226 -2.40 8.80 -4.61
C HIS A 226 -3.91 8.64 -4.40
N CYS A 227 -4.26 8.05 -3.26
CA CYS A 227 -5.63 7.74 -2.89
C CYS A 227 -6.27 8.95 -2.23
N LEU A 228 -7.47 9.34 -2.68
CA LEU A 228 -8.28 10.37 -2.03
C LEU A 228 -9.60 9.78 -1.46
N ASN A 229 -9.76 8.45 -1.47
CA ASN A 229 -11.01 7.77 -1.06
C ASN A 229 -11.15 7.65 0.48
N ALA A 230 -10.04 7.32 1.14
CA ALA A 230 -10.00 6.91 2.55
C ALA A 230 -8.57 7.00 3.08
N ASN A 231 -8.40 6.89 4.40
CA ASN A 231 -7.11 6.64 5.03
C ASN A 231 -6.58 5.30 4.50
N CYS A 232 -5.46 5.36 3.81
CA CYS A 232 -4.96 4.32 2.92
C CYS A 232 -3.44 4.47 2.80
N VAL A 233 -2.73 3.36 2.70
CA VAL A 233 -1.27 3.40 2.46
C VAL A 233 -0.86 4.16 1.19
N MET A 234 -1.77 4.29 0.22
CA MET A 234 -1.58 5.05 -1.02
C MET A 234 -1.89 6.55 -0.86
N ASN A 235 -2.19 7.08 0.33
CA ASN A 235 -2.28 8.53 0.51
C ASN A 235 -0.89 9.15 0.34
N GLY A 236 -0.79 10.27 -0.37
CA GLY A 236 0.45 11.05 -0.43
C GLY A 236 0.77 11.65 0.94
N THR A 237 2.06 11.90 1.20
CA THR A 237 2.53 12.38 2.50
C THR A 237 3.69 13.36 2.37
N ASN A 238 3.65 14.45 3.14
CA ASN A 238 4.74 15.43 3.24
C ASN A 238 5.63 15.20 4.48
N THR A 239 5.12 14.51 5.51
CA THR A 239 5.77 14.41 6.82
C THR A 239 5.62 13.02 7.42
N LEU A 240 6.52 12.66 8.35
CA LEU A 240 6.39 11.41 9.11
C LEU A 240 5.08 11.36 9.89
N SER A 241 4.66 12.47 10.50
CA SER A 241 3.39 12.53 11.23
C SER A 241 2.17 12.21 10.35
N GLU A 242 2.18 12.61 9.08
CA GLU A 242 1.14 12.24 8.11
C GLU A 242 1.27 10.76 7.71
N THR A 243 2.49 10.26 7.51
CA THR A 243 2.74 8.82 7.28
C THR A 243 2.26 7.95 8.45
N ASP A 244 2.48 8.39 9.69
CA ASP A 244 2.10 7.65 10.90
C ASP A 244 0.59 7.65 11.10
N PHE A 245 -0.09 8.75 10.73
CA PHE A 245 -1.54 8.85 10.74
C PHE A 245 -2.20 7.88 9.75
N HIS A 246 -1.56 7.62 8.61
CA HIS A 246 -2.08 6.69 7.61
C HIS A 246 -1.84 5.23 7.96
N TYR A 247 -2.80 4.34 7.68
CA TYR A 247 -2.64 2.90 7.89
C TYR A 247 -1.83 2.24 6.78
N ALA A 248 -1.13 1.14 7.09
CA ALA A 248 -0.51 0.25 6.10
C ALA A 248 -1.55 -0.48 5.23
N ARG A 249 -2.81 -0.53 5.69
CA ARG A 249 -3.95 -1.01 4.91
C ARG A 249 -4.19 -0.16 3.66
N ALA A 250 -4.28 -0.80 2.50
CA ALA A 250 -4.95 -0.21 1.33
C ALA A 250 -6.48 -0.20 1.55
N CYS A 251 -7.16 0.90 1.23
CA CYS A 251 -8.62 0.95 1.30
C CYS A 251 -9.28 -0.02 0.32
N SER A 252 -10.58 -0.28 0.49
CA SER A 252 -11.32 -1.23 -0.37
C SER A 252 -11.15 -0.96 -1.87
N LEU A 253 -11.18 0.31 -2.28
CA LEU A 253 -10.98 0.74 -3.66
C LEU A 253 -9.55 0.43 -4.15
N CYS A 254 -8.53 0.74 -3.35
CA CYS A 254 -7.14 0.46 -3.74
C CYS A 254 -6.82 -1.04 -3.74
N GLN A 255 -7.39 -1.82 -2.82
CA GLN A 255 -7.30 -3.29 -2.88
C GLN A 255 -7.97 -3.84 -4.14
N ARG A 256 -9.15 -3.32 -4.53
CA ARG A 256 -9.84 -3.71 -5.77
C ARG A 256 -9.00 -3.38 -7.01
N LYS A 257 -8.41 -2.19 -7.07
CA LYS A 257 -7.47 -1.78 -8.13
C LYS A 257 -6.28 -2.75 -8.19
N LEU A 258 -5.61 -2.95 -7.07
CA LEU A 258 -4.42 -3.80 -6.97
C LEU A 258 -4.74 -5.23 -7.41
N ASN A 259 -5.80 -5.83 -6.88
CA ASN A 259 -6.21 -7.21 -7.21
C ASN A 259 -6.53 -7.40 -8.69
N SER A 260 -7.03 -6.36 -9.37
CA SER A 260 -7.29 -6.43 -10.82
C SER A 260 -6.02 -6.41 -11.69
N SER A 261 -4.87 -6.01 -11.12
CA SER A 261 -3.57 -6.00 -11.82
C SER A 261 -2.64 -7.11 -11.38
N ILE A 262 -2.72 -7.48 -10.10
CA ILE A 262 -2.06 -8.60 -9.49
C ILE A 262 -3.10 -9.49 -8.79
N PRO A 263 -3.68 -10.48 -9.48
CA PRO A 263 -4.63 -11.38 -8.86
C PRO A 263 -4.00 -12.07 -7.65
N TYR A 264 -4.57 -11.81 -6.47
CA TYR A 264 -4.19 -12.43 -5.21
C TYR A 264 -5.42 -12.93 -4.44
N ASN A 265 -5.22 -13.87 -3.53
CA ASN A 265 -6.27 -14.37 -2.66
C ASN A 265 -6.51 -13.38 -1.50
N ASN A 266 -7.60 -12.62 -1.60
CA ASN A 266 -7.99 -11.58 -0.64
C ASN A 266 -8.02 -12.07 0.82
N LYS A 267 -8.69 -13.21 1.09
CA LYS A 267 -8.84 -13.76 2.45
C LYS A 267 -7.52 -14.24 3.02
N LYS A 268 -6.75 -14.99 2.21
CA LYS A 268 -5.41 -15.47 2.62
C LYS A 268 -4.50 -14.29 2.96
N ARG A 269 -4.43 -13.29 2.08
CA ARG A 269 -3.63 -12.08 2.28
C ARG A 269 -3.99 -11.37 3.59
N LEU A 270 -5.28 -11.16 3.85
CA LEU A 270 -5.74 -10.48 5.07
C LEU A 270 -5.41 -11.28 6.34
N LEU A 271 -5.60 -12.60 6.33
CA LEU A 271 -5.26 -13.48 7.48
C LEU A 271 -3.75 -13.50 7.75
N GLU A 272 -2.92 -13.59 6.70
CA GLU A 272 -1.47 -13.58 6.83
C GLU A 272 -0.96 -12.22 7.32
N LEU A 273 -1.54 -11.10 6.84
CA LEU A 273 -1.22 -9.77 7.37
C LEU A 273 -1.60 -9.63 8.84
N LYS A 274 -2.78 -10.12 9.26
CA LYS A 274 -3.19 -10.15 10.67
C LYS A 274 -2.16 -10.90 11.52
N GLY A 275 -1.74 -12.09 11.09
CA GLY A 275 -0.73 -12.88 11.80
C GLY A 275 0.64 -12.19 11.85
N PHE A 276 1.04 -11.50 10.78
CA PHE A 276 2.26 -10.70 10.76
C PHE A 276 2.19 -9.54 11.76
N PHE A 277 1.10 -8.77 11.76
CA PHE A 277 0.92 -7.64 12.67
C PHE A 277 0.88 -8.08 14.14
N GLU A 278 0.23 -9.20 14.44
CA GLU A 278 0.19 -9.81 15.77
C GLU A 278 1.58 -10.24 16.25
N LYS A 279 2.32 -10.99 15.41
CA LYS A 279 3.68 -11.45 15.71
C LYS A 279 4.66 -10.32 16.02
N HIS A 280 4.47 -9.16 15.39
CA HIS A 280 5.37 -8.01 15.50
C HIS A 280 4.80 -6.86 16.35
N HIS A 281 3.68 -7.08 17.06
CA HIS A 281 3.05 -6.10 17.94
C HIS A 281 2.70 -4.76 17.25
N LEU A 282 2.25 -4.83 16.00
CA LEU A 282 1.80 -3.68 15.21
C LEU A 282 0.31 -3.43 15.46
N ASN A 283 -0.03 -3.02 16.68
CA ASN A 283 -1.38 -3.04 17.23
C ASN A 283 -2.42 -2.24 16.42
N SER A 284 -2.06 -1.08 15.88
CA SER A 284 -2.97 -0.26 15.07
C SER A 284 -3.38 -0.97 13.78
N GLU A 285 -2.43 -1.62 13.10
CA GLU A 285 -2.68 -2.36 11.87
C GLU A 285 -3.41 -3.68 12.16
N LEU A 286 -3.06 -4.35 13.26
CA LEU A 286 -3.74 -5.55 13.76
C LEU A 286 -5.23 -5.29 13.99
N SER A 287 -5.57 -4.25 14.75
CA SER A 287 -6.97 -3.93 15.08
C SER A 287 -7.81 -3.67 13.82
N LEU A 288 -7.25 -2.99 12.82
CA LEU A 288 -7.96 -2.74 11.58
C LEU A 288 -8.11 -4.00 10.71
N ALA A 289 -7.10 -4.88 10.70
CA ALA A 289 -7.18 -6.18 10.02
C ALA A 289 -8.26 -7.09 10.65
N GLU A 290 -8.38 -7.11 11.97
CA GLU A 290 -9.41 -7.87 12.69
C GLU A 290 -10.82 -7.36 12.38
N LYS A 291 -11.00 -6.04 12.29
CA LYS A 291 -12.28 -5.44 11.87
C LYS A 291 -12.66 -5.89 10.46
N ASP A 292 -11.71 -5.99 9.52
CA ASP A 292 -11.98 -6.49 8.17
C ASP A 292 -12.34 -7.98 8.18
N ILE A 293 -11.62 -8.80 8.97
CA ILE A 293 -11.88 -10.25 9.10
C ILE A 293 -13.31 -10.51 9.58
N ASN A 294 -13.78 -9.73 10.55
CA ASN A 294 -15.12 -9.88 11.13
C ASN A 294 -16.27 -9.56 10.16
N LEU A 295 -15.98 -8.93 9.02
CA LEU A 295 -16.96 -8.61 7.97
C LEU A 295 -16.89 -9.57 6.78
N LEU A 296 -15.97 -10.54 6.79
CA LEU A 296 -15.82 -11.46 5.69
C LEU A 296 -17.00 -12.45 5.62
N PRO A 297 -17.48 -12.76 4.40
CA PRO A 297 -18.56 -13.73 4.17
C PRO A 297 -18.14 -15.19 4.37
#